data_AF-A0A955QYW4-F1
#
_entry.id   AF-A0A955QYW4-F1
#
_cell.length_a   1.000
_cell.length_b   1.000
_cell.length_c   1.000
_cell.angle_alpha   90.00
_cell.angle_beta   90.00
_cell.angle_gamma   90.00
#
_symmetry.space_group_name_H-M   'P 1'
#
loop_
_entity.id
_entity.type
_entity.pdbx_description
1 polymer ?
#
loop_
_entity_poly.entity_id
_entity_poly.type
_entity_poly.pdbx_seq_one_letter_code
_entity_poly.pdbx_strand_id
1 'polypeptide(L)'
;MTTIKTLTVQLPIIGMVKTKNQAKSFFVVQTRSGTEFEVYIHPNTRFDSLINLDRRSRHRMSINRQPSVESSEESDDLNDYVFEGDLIAVEGTFHMNVGHGRYDALTVHLLKSHLGYYHFEHTFWWKGQMENMANKWLDVLFGDKRTYELDDFAALYRTNLNIEGQPFDDHTQEMATLSRLIYGLSSAYLLSGEDRFLNGARAGVRYQREAFRSYSADGRFCFWLHARKRDRHGVYDVLESTFGDDAGTIPLYEQIYALAGLAQYYRITNDWETLQDIGHTIDMFDAMFADYPEGQA
;
A
#
# COMPACT_ATOMS: atom_id res chain seq x y z
N MET A 1 35.84 13.79 14.90
CA MET A 1 34.37 13.92 14.81
C MET A 1 34.07 15.19 14.05
N THR A 2 33.54 15.08 12.83
CA THR A 2 33.27 16.23 11.96
C THR A 2 32.01 16.93 12.47
N THR A 3 32.16 18.09 13.09
CA THR A 3 31.04 18.89 13.58
C THR A 3 30.24 19.39 12.38
N ILE A 4 29.02 18.88 12.19
CA ILE A 4 28.11 19.35 11.13
C ILE A 4 27.85 20.84 11.37
N LYS A 5 28.34 21.70 10.46
CA LYS A 5 28.22 23.15 10.60
C LYS A 5 26.81 23.63 10.27
N THR A 6 26.23 23.10 9.20
CA THR A 6 24.87 23.39 8.76
C THR A 6 24.24 22.15 8.12
N LEU A 7 22.96 21.93 8.36
CA LEU A 7 22.13 20.91 7.70
C LEU A 7 20.76 21.51 7.44
N THR A 8 20.21 21.25 6.26
CA THR A 8 18.81 21.57 5.94
C THR A 8 18.22 20.37 5.22
N VAL A 9 17.13 19.82 5.74
CA VAL A 9 16.52 18.60 5.23
C VAL A 9 15.01 18.67 5.35
N GLN A 10 14.29 18.18 4.33
CA GLN A 10 12.86 17.92 4.44
C GLN A 10 12.68 16.69 5.33
N LEU A 11 11.99 16.88 6.45
CA LEU A 11 11.85 15.86 7.47
C LEU A 11 10.38 15.78 7.89
N PRO A 12 9.57 14.87 7.32
CA PRO A 12 8.24 14.63 7.84
C PRO A 12 8.33 14.01 9.24
N ILE A 13 7.53 14.53 10.18
CA ILE A 13 7.44 14.02 11.55
C ILE A 13 6.00 13.66 11.89
N ILE A 14 5.82 12.70 12.80
CA ILE A 14 4.52 12.39 13.41
C ILE A 14 4.72 12.27 14.93
N GLY A 15 3.81 12.87 15.69
CA GLY A 15 3.94 12.88 17.15
C GLY A 15 2.78 13.57 17.85
N MET A 16 2.87 13.56 19.18
CA MET A 16 1.86 14.13 20.07
C MET A 16 2.18 15.59 20.36
N VAL A 17 1.18 16.47 20.25
CA VAL A 17 1.30 17.87 20.66
C VAL A 17 1.45 17.93 22.18
N LYS A 18 2.52 18.56 22.66
CA LYS A 18 2.79 18.72 24.11
C LYS A 18 2.32 20.06 24.63
N THR A 19 2.72 21.12 23.95
CA THR A 19 2.46 22.50 24.34
C THR A 19 2.33 23.36 23.08
N LYS A 20 1.68 24.51 23.21
CA LYS A 20 1.66 25.55 22.16
C LYS A 20 1.96 26.92 22.72
N ASN A 21 2.57 27.78 21.90
CA ASN A 21 2.87 29.16 22.23
C ASN A 21 2.39 30.08 21.10
N GLN A 22 1.25 30.73 21.33
CA GLN A 22 0.62 31.63 20.37
C GLN A 22 1.46 32.87 20.08
N ALA A 23 2.06 33.49 21.11
CA ALA A 23 2.85 34.71 20.95
C ALA A 23 4.09 34.54 20.06
N LYS A 24 4.57 33.29 19.93
CA LYS A 24 5.72 32.92 19.10
C LYS A 24 5.36 32.04 17.90
N SER A 25 4.06 31.81 17.67
CA SER A 25 3.52 30.98 16.58
C SER A 25 4.21 29.62 16.43
N PHE A 26 4.40 28.88 17.53
CA PHE A 26 4.94 27.52 17.48
C PHE A 26 4.23 26.57 18.42
N PHE A 27 4.36 25.27 18.17
CA PHE A 27 3.92 24.19 19.05
C PHE A 27 4.99 23.12 19.16
N VAL A 28 4.96 22.34 20.23
CA VAL A 28 5.92 21.26 20.47
C VAL A 28 5.29 19.92 20.11
N VAL A 29 5.95 19.17 19.23
CA VAL A 29 5.58 17.79 18.88
C VAL A 29 6.60 16.83 19.46
N GLN A 30 6.13 15.86 20.25
CA GLN A 30 6.94 14.76 20.73
C GLN A 30 6.71 13.52 19.88
N THR A 31 7.75 13.04 19.20
CA THR A 31 7.69 11.81 18.40
C THR A 31 7.71 10.57 19.30
N ARG A 32 7.44 9.40 18.71
CA ARG A 32 7.49 8.11 19.42
C ARG A 32 8.83 7.83 20.11
N SER A 33 9.95 8.35 19.57
CA SER A 33 11.28 8.19 20.18
C SER A 33 11.49 9.08 21.42
N GLY A 34 10.51 9.93 21.77
CA GLY A 34 10.62 10.93 22.83
C GLY A 34 11.31 12.22 22.37
N THR A 35 11.73 12.32 21.11
CA THR A 35 12.35 13.53 20.55
C THR A 35 11.31 14.62 20.39
N GLU A 36 11.61 15.82 20.88
CA GLU A 36 10.73 16.98 20.78
C GLU A 36 11.19 17.92 19.67
N PHE A 37 10.21 18.40 18.89
CA PHE A 37 10.41 19.38 17.84
C PHE A 37 9.60 20.62 18.16
N GLU A 38 10.25 21.78 18.23
CA GLU A 38 9.58 23.08 18.19
C GLU A 38 9.19 23.37 16.73
N VAL A 39 7.91 23.21 16.42
CA VAL A 39 7.34 23.38 15.08
C VAL A 39 6.81 24.80 14.93
N TYR A 40 7.48 25.60 14.12
CA TYR A 40 7.12 26.98 13.84
C TYR A 40 6.11 27.06 12.69
N ILE A 41 5.05 27.84 12.89
CA ILE A 41 4.00 28.13 11.89
C ILE A 41 4.30 29.48 11.25
N HIS A 42 4.14 29.53 9.93
CA HIS A 42 4.25 30.73 9.11
C HIS A 42 2.90 31.05 8.47
N PRO A 43 2.70 32.28 7.95
CA PRO A 43 1.46 32.64 7.24
C PRO A 43 1.13 31.73 6.04
N ASN A 44 2.13 31.05 5.49
CA ASN A 44 1.98 30.12 4.36
C ASN A 44 1.93 28.64 4.79
N THR A 45 1.97 28.35 6.09
CA THR A 45 1.82 26.97 6.59
C THR A 45 0.40 26.50 6.33
N ARG A 46 0.24 25.39 5.63
CA ARG A 46 -1.08 24.83 5.30
C ARG A 46 -1.56 23.89 6.41
N PHE A 47 -2.85 23.91 6.71
CA PHE A 47 -3.50 22.95 7.60
C PHE A 47 -4.46 22.08 6.80
N ASP A 48 -4.19 20.78 6.73
CA ASP A 48 -4.99 19.82 5.97
C ASP A 48 -5.50 18.72 6.89
N SER A 49 -6.78 18.39 6.77
CA SER A 49 -7.30 17.14 7.35
C SER A 49 -6.79 15.95 6.53
N LEU A 50 -6.43 14.85 7.21
CA LEU A 50 -6.05 13.61 6.56
C LEU A 50 -7.14 13.19 5.55
N ILE A 51 -6.74 13.01 4.29
CA ILE A 51 -7.63 12.61 3.19
C ILE A 51 -7.47 11.13 2.85
N ASN A 52 -8.55 10.58 2.29
CA ASN A 52 -8.53 9.25 1.69
C ASN A 52 -8.17 9.34 0.20
N LEU A 53 -7.87 8.21 -0.45
CA LEU A 53 -7.61 8.12 -1.89
C LEU A 53 -8.79 8.62 -2.75
N ASP A 54 -9.99 8.78 -2.18
CA ASP A 54 -11.12 9.47 -2.82
C ASP A 54 -10.92 10.99 -3.01
N ARG A 55 -9.83 11.55 -2.46
CA ARG A 55 -9.48 12.98 -2.48
C ARG A 55 -10.57 13.90 -1.91
N ARG A 56 -11.50 13.37 -1.12
CA ARG A 56 -12.53 14.17 -0.48
C ARG A 56 -11.97 14.80 0.79
N SER A 57 -12.11 16.12 0.89
CA SER A 57 -11.80 16.83 2.13
C SER A 57 -12.72 16.32 3.24
N ARG A 58 -12.11 15.97 4.37
CA ARG A 58 -12.81 15.58 5.60
C ARG A 58 -12.66 16.64 6.68
N HIS A 59 -12.20 17.82 6.28
CA HIS A 59 -12.12 18.98 7.13
C HIS A 59 -13.52 19.34 7.62
N ARG A 60 -13.73 19.23 8.92
CA ARG A 60 -14.92 19.76 9.57
C ARG A 60 -14.46 20.98 10.34
N MET A 61 -15.05 22.13 10.04
CA MET A 61 -14.88 23.33 10.87
C MET A 61 -15.25 22.96 12.31
N SER A 62 -14.46 23.41 13.28
CA SER A 62 -14.74 23.21 14.70
C SER A 62 -16.18 23.63 15.01
N ILE A 63 -16.97 22.73 15.62
CA ILE A 63 -18.36 22.98 16.03
C ILE A 63 -18.45 24.16 17.03
N ASN A 64 -17.34 24.55 17.64
CA ASN A 64 -17.26 25.71 18.53
C ASN A 64 -17.22 27.07 17.81
N ARG A 65 -17.20 27.10 16.47
CA ARG A 65 -17.55 28.31 15.72
C ARG A 65 -19.07 28.47 15.77
N GLN A 66 -19.58 29.16 16.80
CA GLN A 66 -20.74 30.00 16.52
C GLN A 66 -20.34 30.93 15.38
N PRO A 67 -21.15 31.09 14.31
CA PRO A 67 -20.87 32.10 13.32
C PRO A 67 -20.99 33.46 14.02
N SER A 68 -19.88 33.98 14.52
CA SER A 68 -19.78 35.39 14.87
C SER A 68 -19.89 36.14 13.56
N VAL A 69 -21.11 36.59 13.27
CA VAL A 69 -21.35 37.71 12.39
C VAL A 69 -20.45 38.82 12.92
N GLU A 70 -19.48 39.25 12.12
CA GLU A 70 -18.45 40.26 12.46
C GLU A 70 -17.21 39.73 13.21
N SER A 71 -16.34 39.00 12.51
CA SER A 71 -14.90 39.25 12.70
C SER A 71 -14.15 39.03 11.39
N SER A 72 -13.67 40.14 10.83
CA SER A 72 -12.64 40.20 9.79
C SER A 72 -11.24 39.97 10.39
N GLU A 73 -11.12 39.02 11.33
CA GLU A 73 -9.87 38.69 11.99
C GLU A 73 -9.28 37.43 11.33
N GLU A 74 -7.99 37.51 10.98
CA GLU A 74 -7.17 36.44 10.42
C GLU A 74 -7.40 35.14 11.23
N SER A 75 -7.60 34.00 10.56
CA SER A 75 -7.81 32.74 11.26
C SER A 75 -6.59 32.42 12.12
N ASP A 76 -6.80 32.23 13.42
CA ASP A 76 -5.77 31.75 14.32
C ASP A 76 -5.66 30.23 14.19
N ASP A 77 -5.05 29.79 13.09
CA ASP A 77 -4.97 28.38 12.71
C ASP A 77 -4.35 27.50 13.81
N LEU A 78 -3.42 28.06 14.61
CA LEU A 78 -2.84 27.34 15.75
C LEU A 78 -3.89 27.04 16.83
N ASN A 79 -4.77 27.99 17.14
CA ASN A 79 -5.82 27.77 18.14
C ASN A 79 -7.02 27.01 17.61
N ASP A 80 -7.32 27.15 16.32
CA ASP A 80 -8.45 26.48 15.69
C ASP A 80 -8.18 25.00 15.42
N TYR A 81 -6.93 24.61 15.17
CA TYR A 81 -6.60 23.27 14.69
C TYR A 81 -5.63 22.46 15.56
N VAL A 82 -4.79 23.10 16.39
CA VAL A 82 -3.77 22.40 17.19
C VAL A 82 -4.16 22.38 18.66
N PHE A 83 -4.43 21.19 19.18
CA PHE A 83 -4.74 20.96 20.59
C PHE A 83 -3.70 20.07 21.27
N GLU A 84 -3.38 20.38 22.52
CA GLU A 84 -2.46 19.56 23.32
C GLU A 84 -3.02 18.15 23.49
N GLY A 85 -2.15 17.16 23.38
CA GLY A 85 -2.52 15.75 23.39
C GLY A 85 -2.97 15.19 22.04
N ASP A 86 -3.00 15.97 20.96
CA ASP A 86 -3.33 15.46 19.64
C ASP A 86 -2.16 14.77 18.96
N LEU A 87 -2.45 13.72 18.19
CA LEU A 87 -1.50 13.15 17.24
C LEU A 87 -1.63 13.92 15.93
N ILE A 88 -0.52 14.47 15.45
CA ILE A 88 -0.44 15.20 14.19
C ILE A 88 0.76 14.73 13.39
N ALA A 89 0.65 14.83 12.07
CA ALA A 89 1.80 14.70 11.18
C ALA A 89 2.15 16.06 10.62
N VAL A 90 3.44 16.37 10.52
CA VAL A 90 3.93 17.64 9.98
C VAL A 90 4.92 17.35 8.88
N GLU A 91 4.67 17.89 7.70
CA GLU A 91 5.65 18.03 6.65
C GLU A 91 6.35 19.38 6.82
N GLY A 92 7.67 19.35 6.95
CA GLY A 92 8.43 20.54 7.26
C GLY A 92 9.90 20.41 6.93
N THR A 93 10.60 21.51 7.12
CA THR A 93 12.05 21.59 6.89
C THR A 93 12.76 21.76 8.22
N PHE A 94 13.69 20.86 8.50
CA PHE A 94 14.57 20.95 9.64
C PHE A 94 15.86 21.66 9.26
N HIS A 95 16.13 22.78 9.91
CA HIS A 95 17.35 23.55 9.80
C HIS A 95 18.20 23.34 11.05
N MET A 96 19.46 22.98 10.88
CA MET A 96 20.44 22.90 11.96
C MET A 96 21.62 23.79 11.60
N ASN A 97 21.99 24.69 12.50
CA ASN A 97 23.13 25.58 12.36
C ASN A 97 23.85 25.71 13.71
N VAL A 98 25.09 25.20 13.80
CA VAL A 98 25.99 25.29 14.97
C VAL A 98 25.24 25.16 16.31
N GLY A 99 24.60 24.00 16.54
CA GLY A 99 23.91 23.70 17.80
C GLY A 99 22.49 24.29 17.93
N HIS A 100 22.04 25.11 17.00
CA HIS A 100 20.67 25.62 16.94
C HIS A 100 19.86 24.85 15.89
N GLY A 101 18.81 24.16 16.33
CA GLY A 101 17.84 23.49 15.48
C GLY A 101 16.57 24.32 15.35
N ARG A 102 15.98 24.38 14.16
CA ARG A 102 14.68 24.99 13.89
C ARG A 102 13.90 24.11 12.94
N TYR A 103 12.62 23.88 13.24
CA TYR A 103 11.74 23.11 12.38
C TYR A 103 10.58 24.00 11.90
N ASP A 104 10.55 24.27 10.60
CA ASP A 104 9.54 25.12 9.98
C ASP A 104 8.49 24.25 9.27
N ALA A 105 7.22 24.41 9.64
CA ALA A 105 6.13 23.64 9.06
C ALA A 105 5.74 24.16 7.67
N LEU A 106 5.69 23.24 6.70
CA LEU A 106 5.10 23.48 5.37
C LEU A 106 3.61 23.11 5.39
N THR A 107 3.30 21.89 5.83
CA THR A 107 1.92 21.40 5.98
C THR A 107 1.76 20.68 7.30
N VAL A 108 0.72 21.04 8.06
CA VAL A 108 0.27 20.32 9.25
C VAL A 108 -0.93 19.46 8.88
N HIS A 109 -0.75 18.14 8.96
CA HIS A 109 -1.77 17.14 8.69
C HIS A 109 -2.53 16.80 9.98
N LEU A 110 -3.79 17.26 10.04
CA LEU A 110 -4.73 16.99 11.11
C LEU A 110 -5.29 15.58 10.95
N LEU A 111 -4.93 14.69 11.86
CA LEU A 111 -5.32 13.29 11.82
C LEU A 111 -6.74 13.04 12.34
N LYS A 112 -7.42 14.09 12.81
CA LYS A 112 -8.80 14.09 13.29
C LYS A 112 -9.57 15.28 12.69
N SER A 113 -10.90 15.15 12.64
CA SER A 113 -11.82 16.25 12.25
C SER A 113 -12.63 16.79 13.42
N HIS A 114 -12.62 16.09 14.55
CA HIS A 114 -13.28 16.46 15.79
C HIS A 114 -12.55 15.77 16.96
N LEU A 115 -12.79 16.23 18.18
CA LEU A 115 -12.21 15.61 19.38
C LEU A 115 -12.71 14.17 19.56
N GLY A 116 -11.82 13.27 19.96
CA GLY A 116 -12.16 11.93 20.43
C GLY A 116 -11.78 10.76 19.52
N TYR A 117 -11.62 10.95 18.20
CA TYR A 117 -11.28 9.86 17.27
C TYR A 117 -10.41 10.31 16.11
N TYR A 118 -9.45 9.48 15.72
CA TYR A 118 -8.66 9.70 14.50
C TYR A 118 -9.42 9.22 13.26
N HIS A 119 -9.14 9.88 12.13
CA HIS A 119 -9.74 9.54 10.85
C HIS A 119 -9.56 8.07 10.46
N PHE A 120 -8.36 7.53 10.72
CA PHE A 120 -8.01 6.13 10.40
C PHE A 120 -8.59 5.10 11.38
N GLU A 121 -9.22 5.52 12.47
CA GLU A 121 -9.93 4.62 13.39
C GLU A 121 -11.40 4.44 12.99
N HIS A 122 -11.92 5.30 12.11
CA HIS A 122 -13.27 5.13 11.59
C HIS A 122 -13.38 3.83 10.78
N THR A 123 -14.42 3.04 11.06
CA THR A 123 -14.69 1.73 10.44
C THR A 123 -14.59 1.74 8.91
N PHE A 124 -15.09 2.79 8.27
CA PHE A 124 -15.13 2.89 6.81
C PHE A 124 -13.87 3.54 6.19
N TRP A 125 -12.92 3.99 6.99
CA TRP A 125 -11.71 4.64 6.49
C TRP A 125 -10.91 3.69 5.59
N TRP A 126 -10.48 2.56 6.14
CA TRP A 126 -9.68 1.56 5.42
C TRP A 126 -10.48 0.87 4.32
N LYS A 127 -11.78 0.63 4.53
CA LYS A 127 -12.67 0.10 3.48
C LYS A 127 -12.69 1.01 2.25
N GLY A 128 -12.90 2.32 2.45
CA GLY A 128 -12.89 3.29 1.36
C GLY A 128 -11.53 3.38 0.65
N GLN A 129 -10.41 3.32 1.39
CA GLN A 129 -9.06 3.31 0.79
C GLN A 129 -8.89 2.13 -0.17
N MET A 130 -9.20 0.94 0.35
CA MET A 130 -9.08 -0.32 -0.36
C MET A 130 -10.00 -0.36 -1.60
N GLU A 131 -11.24 0.10 -1.48
CA GLU A 131 -12.18 0.18 -2.62
C GLU A 131 -11.68 1.12 -3.71
N ASN A 132 -11.19 2.32 -3.35
CA ASN A 132 -10.62 3.24 -4.33
C ASN A 132 -9.38 2.65 -5.02
N MET A 133 -8.50 2.01 -4.26
CA MET A 133 -7.30 1.37 -4.80
C MET A 133 -7.66 0.20 -5.72
N ALA A 134 -8.55 -0.70 -5.30
CA ALA A 134 -8.97 -1.85 -6.09
C ALA A 134 -9.67 -1.44 -7.40
N ASN A 135 -10.59 -0.47 -7.33
CA ASN A 135 -11.22 0.06 -8.54
C ASN A 135 -10.17 0.70 -9.46
N LYS A 136 -9.24 1.50 -8.93
CA LYS A 136 -8.22 2.14 -9.76
C LYS A 136 -7.30 1.12 -10.45
N TRP A 137 -6.89 0.06 -9.76
CA TRP A 137 -6.12 -1.03 -10.38
C TRP A 137 -6.90 -1.71 -11.51
N LEU A 138 -8.18 -2.01 -11.29
CA LEU A 138 -9.02 -2.62 -12.33
C LEU A 138 -9.22 -1.68 -13.53
N ASP A 139 -9.43 -0.39 -13.28
CA ASP A 139 -9.58 0.63 -14.32
C ASP A 139 -8.30 0.76 -15.16
N VAL A 140 -7.15 0.79 -14.49
CA VAL A 140 -5.85 0.98 -15.16
C VAL A 140 -5.46 -0.26 -15.96
N LEU A 141 -5.64 -1.45 -15.39
CA LEU A 141 -5.24 -2.70 -16.04
C LEU A 141 -6.21 -3.12 -17.14
N PHE A 142 -7.52 -2.98 -16.92
CA PHE A 142 -8.54 -3.57 -17.81
C PHE A 142 -9.45 -2.54 -18.49
N GLY A 143 -9.42 -1.28 -18.06
CA GLY A 143 -10.25 -0.21 -18.63
C GLY A 143 -11.74 -0.56 -18.62
N ASP A 144 -12.37 -0.37 -19.78
CA ASP A 144 -13.78 -0.73 -20.00
C ASP A 144 -13.98 -2.22 -20.28
N LYS A 145 -12.90 -2.96 -20.59
CA LYS A 145 -12.94 -4.39 -20.87
C LYS A 145 -12.89 -5.20 -19.58
N ARG A 146 -13.97 -5.10 -18.80
CA ARG A 146 -14.19 -5.88 -17.57
C ARG A 146 -14.95 -7.19 -17.79
N THR A 147 -14.90 -7.69 -19.02
CA THR A 147 -15.37 -9.04 -19.38
C THR A 147 -14.54 -10.10 -18.67
N TYR A 148 -13.28 -9.78 -18.36
CA TYR A 148 -12.31 -10.64 -17.70
C TYR A 148 -12.12 -12.00 -18.38
N GLU A 149 -12.39 -12.09 -19.68
CA GLU A 149 -12.09 -13.27 -20.49
C GLU A 149 -10.59 -13.57 -20.45
N LEU A 150 -10.22 -14.85 -20.56
CA LEU A 150 -8.82 -15.28 -20.36
C LEU A 150 -7.85 -14.56 -21.31
N ASP A 151 -8.22 -14.45 -22.59
CA ASP A 151 -7.41 -13.77 -23.61
C ASP A 151 -7.28 -12.27 -23.34
N ASP A 152 -8.37 -11.61 -22.93
CA ASP A 152 -8.35 -10.20 -22.54
C ASP A 152 -7.47 -10.00 -21.29
N PHE A 153 -7.60 -10.88 -20.29
CA PHE A 153 -6.80 -10.81 -19.07
C PHE A 153 -5.31 -10.98 -19.38
N ALA A 154 -4.95 -11.99 -20.18
CA ALA A 154 -3.60 -12.24 -20.63
C ALA A 154 -3.02 -11.06 -21.43
N ALA A 155 -3.84 -10.44 -22.29
CA ALA A 155 -3.42 -9.32 -23.13
C ALA A 155 -3.27 -8.01 -22.35
N LEU A 156 -4.08 -7.79 -21.31
CA LEU A 156 -4.19 -6.51 -20.61
C LEU A 156 -3.40 -6.44 -19.29
N TYR A 157 -3.30 -7.54 -18.54
CA TYR A 157 -2.57 -7.55 -17.27
C TYR A 157 -1.09 -7.18 -17.46
N ARG A 158 -0.56 -6.30 -16.61
CA ARG A 158 0.83 -5.84 -16.63
C ARG A 158 1.38 -5.75 -15.22
N THR A 159 2.65 -6.12 -15.09
CA THR A 159 3.40 -5.99 -13.84
C THR A 159 3.96 -4.58 -13.68
N ASN A 160 4.53 -4.03 -14.76
CA ASN A 160 5.18 -2.72 -14.74
C ASN A 160 4.28 -1.64 -15.36
N LEU A 161 4.00 -0.59 -14.57
CA LEU A 161 3.25 0.60 -14.98
C LEU A 161 4.05 1.86 -14.65
N ASN A 162 3.94 2.90 -15.47
CA ASN A 162 4.51 4.22 -15.19
C ASN A 162 3.65 5.02 -14.17
N ILE A 163 4.07 6.24 -13.83
CA ILE A 163 3.38 7.07 -12.83
C ILE A 163 1.97 7.49 -13.30
N GLU A 164 1.72 7.52 -14.61
CA GLU A 164 0.41 7.74 -15.20
C GLU A 164 -0.48 6.48 -15.25
N GLY A 165 0.07 5.32 -14.89
CA GLY A 165 -0.60 4.02 -14.96
C GLY A 165 -0.57 3.38 -16.36
N GLN A 166 0.24 3.88 -17.27
CA GLN A 166 0.41 3.27 -18.59
C GLN A 166 1.42 2.12 -18.56
N PRO A 167 1.27 1.10 -19.42
CA PRO A 167 2.24 0.02 -19.51
C PRO A 167 3.60 0.51 -20.02
N PHE A 168 4.67 -0.11 -19.53
CA PHE A 168 5.98 -0.02 -20.17
C PHE A 168 6.05 -0.90 -21.43
N ASP A 169 7.10 -0.70 -22.23
CA ASP A 169 7.43 -1.55 -23.38
C ASP A 169 7.80 -2.98 -22.97
N ASP A 170 8.17 -3.18 -21.70
CA ASP A 170 8.36 -4.50 -21.12
C ASP A 170 7.00 -5.19 -20.88
N HIS A 171 6.81 -6.33 -21.54
CA HIS A 171 5.62 -7.16 -21.44
C HIS A 171 5.81 -8.36 -20.54
N THR A 172 6.81 -8.33 -19.66
CA THR A 172 6.99 -9.32 -18.60
C THR A 172 5.80 -9.28 -17.64
N GLN A 173 5.22 -10.46 -17.42
CA GLN A 173 4.17 -10.69 -16.43
C GLN A 173 4.75 -11.59 -15.33
N GLU A 174 4.92 -11.03 -14.14
CA GLU A 174 5.45 -11.74 -12.99
C GLU A 174 4.33 -12.39 -12.18
N MET A 175 4.58 -13.62 -11.77
CA MET A 175 3.62 -14.45 -11.04
C MET A 175 3.38 -13.93 -9.62
N ALA A 176 4.43 -13.59 -8.86
CA ALA A 176 4.23 -13.00 -7.52
C ALA A 176 3.40 -11.71 -7.55
N THR A 177 3.59 -10.87 -8.56
CA THR A 177 2.80 -9.64 -8.71
C THR A 177 1.34 -9.95 -9.05
N LEU A 178 1.09 -10.95 -9.90
CA LEU A 178 -0.28 -11.40 -10.21
C LEU A 178 -0.96 -11.95 -8.96
N SER A 179 -0.26 -12.77 -8.19
CA SER A 179 -0.77 -13.33 -6.95
C SER A 179 -1.10 -12.25 -5.91
N ARG A 180 -0.28 -11.20 -5.79
CA ARG A 180 -0.57 -10.04 -4.93
C ARG A 180 -1.83 -9.30 -5.38
N LEU A 181 -2.05 -9.15 -6.69
CA LEU A 181 -3.30 -8.59 -7.21
C LEU A 181 -4.50 -9.46 -6.82
N ILE A 182 -4.41 -10.79 -6.99
CA ILE A 182 -5.46 -11.73 -6.60
C ILE A 182 -5.74 -11.64 -5.10
N TYR A 183 -4.71 -11.61 -4.25
CA TYR A 183 -4.84 -11.46 -2.80
C TYR A 183 -5.56 -10.16 -2.44
N GLY A 184 -5.16 -9.04 -3.07
CA GLY A 184 -5.75 -7.73 -2.85
C GLY A 184 -7.22 -7.68 -3.24
N LEU A 185 -7.57 -8.19 -4.43
CA LEU A 185 -8.96 -8.24 -4.91
C LEU A 185 -9.82 -9.20 -4.07
N SER A 186 -9.30 -10.36 -3.69
CA SER A 186 -9.99 -11.31 -2.82
C SER A 186 -10.27 -10.71 -1.43
N SER A 187 -9.29 -10.00 -0.87
CA SER A 187 -9.44 -9.28 0.40
C SER A 187 -10.42 -8.11 0.29
N ALA A 188 -10.41 -7.41 -0.85
CA ALA A 188 -11.37 -6.36 -1.13
C ALA A 188 -12.80 -6.90 -1.17
N TYR A 189 -13.03 -8.02 -1.82
CA TYR A 189 -14.33 -8.70 -1.78
C TYR A 189 -14.71 -9.11 -0.35
N LEU A 190 -13.80 -9.75 0.41
CA LEU A 190 -14.08 -10.18 1.78
C LEU A 190 -14.56 -9.02 2.69
N LEU A 191 -14.00 -7.81 2.50
CA LEU A 191 -14.29 -6.65 3.33
C LEU A 191 -15.41 -5.75 2.79
N SER A 192 -15.80 -5.88 1.51
CA SER A 192 -16.81 -5.02 0.88
C SER A 192 -18.05 -5.75 0.39
N GLY A 193 -17.96 -7.04 0.08
CA GLY A 193 -19.01 -7.81 -0.59
C GLY A 193 -19.19 -7.46 -2.07
N GLU A 194 -18.30 -6.69 -2.68
CA GLU A 194 -18.44 -6.23 -4.07
C GLU A 194 -18.00 -7.30 -5.08
N ASP A 195 -18.95 -7.89 -5.80
CA ASP A 195 -18.73 -8.97 -6.78
C ASP A 195 -17.71 -8.65 -7.87
N ARG A 196 -17.54 -7.37 -8.21
CA ARG A 196 -16.53 -6.95 -9.20
C ARG A 196 -15.12 -7.39 -8.80
N PHE A 197 -14.80 -7.33 -7.50
CA PHE A 197 -13.49 -7.72 -7.00
C PHE A 197 -13.33 -9.24 -7.00
N LEU A 198 -14.40 -9.96 -6.65
CA LEU A 198 -14.44 -11.42 -6.78
C LEU A 198 -14.24 -11.87 -8.23
N ASN A 199 -14.91 -11.23 -9.18
CA ASN A 199 -14.79 -11.55 -10.61
C ASN A 199 -13.38 -11.27 -11.13
N GLY A 200 -12.77 -10.14 -10.74
CA GLY A 200 -11.38 -9.85 -11.05
C GLY A 200 -10.41 -10.86 -10.43
N ALA A 201 -10.61 -11.25 -9.18
CA ALA A 201 -9.81 -12.28 -8.51
C ALA A 201 -9.95 -13.66 -9.19
N ARG A 202 -11.17 -14.07 -9.51
CA ARG A 202 -11.45 -15.32 -10.24
C ARG A 202 -10.73 -15.37 -11.58
N ALA A 203 -10.78 -14.29 -12.34
CA ALA A 203 -10.09 -14.20 -13.62
C ALA A 203 -8.56 -14.24 -13.46
N GLY A 204 -8.04 -13.56 -12.44
CA GLY A 204 -6.63 -13.64 -12.06
C GLY A 204 -6.20 -15.06 -11.71
N VAL A 205 -6.99 -15.78 -10.90
CA VAL A 205 -6.71 -17.19 -10.55
C VAL A 205 -6.74 -18.08 -11.77
N ARG A 206 -7.77 -17.96 -12.62
CA ARG A 206 -7.84 -18.70 -13.88
C ARG A 206 -6.60 -18.43 -14.74
N TYR A 207 -6.21 -17.17 -14.88
CA TYR A 207 -5.02 -16.81 -15.63
C TYR A 207 -3.73 -17.35 -15.00
N GLN A 208 -3.58 -17.27 -13.68
CA GLN A 208 -2.45 -17.84 -12.95
C GLN A 208 -2.33 -19.35 -13.21
N ARG A 209 -3.45 -20.08 -13.11
CA ARG A 209 -3.52 -21.54 -13.30
C ARG A 209 -3.27 -21.97 -14.75
N GLU A 210 -3.66 -21.17 -15.72
CA GLU A 210 -3.47 -21.48 -17.16
C GLU A 210 -2.10 -21.04 -17.68
N ALA A 211 -1.56 -19.92 -17.18
CA ALA A 211 -0.36 -19.30 -17.73
C ALA A 211 0.91 -19.57 -16.93
N PHE A 212 0.81 -19.88 -15.64
CA PHE A 212 1.97 -20.00 -14.75
C PHE A 212 2.11 -21.38 -14.10
N ARG A 213 1.08 -22.21 -14.13
CA ARG A 213 1.10 -23.52 -13.47
C ARG A 213 1.84 -24.55 -14.32
N SER A 214 2.69 -25.34 -13.68
CA SER A 214 3.34 -26.50 -14.27
C SER A 214 3.29 -27.67 -13.30
N TYR A 215 2.75 -28.81 -13.74
CA TYR A 215 2.78 -30.03 -12.94
C TYR A 215 4.03 -30.85 -13.25
N SER A 216 4.52 -31.58 -12.24
CA SER A 216 5.45 -32.68 -12.48
C SER A 216 4.82 -33.71 -13.41
N ALA A 217 5.65 -34.49 -14.12
CA ALA A 217 5.17 -35.48 -15.09
C ALA A 217 4.26 -36.56 -14.47
N ASP A 218 4.40 -36.81 -13.18
CA ASP A 218 3.56 -37.73 -12.40
C ASP A 218 2.35 -37.05 -11.73
N GLY A 219 2.18 -35.74 -11.92
CA GLY A 219 1.08 -34.95 -11.37
C GLY A 219 1.12 -34.73 -9.86
N ARG A 220 2.20 -35.13 -9.18
CA ARG A 220 2.28 -35.01 -7.70
C ARG A 220 2.56 -33.58 -7.24
N PHE A 221 3.32 -32.82 -8.00
CA PHE A 221 3.83 -31.51 -7.60
C PHE A 221 3.36 -30.41 -8.54
N CYS A 222 3.00 -29.27 -7.96
CA CYS A 222 2.62 -28.07 -8.70
C CYS A 222 3.67 -26.98 -8.51
N PHE A 223 4.32 -26.61 -9.60
CA PHE A 223 5.28 -25.52 -9.71
C PHE A 223 4.64 -24.30 -10.37
N TRP A 224 5.14 -23.13 -10.01
CA TRP A 224 4.72 -21.86 -10.57
C TRP A 224 5.89 -21.21 -11.30
N LEU A 225 5.69 -20.84 -12.56
CA LEU A 225 6.64 -20.05 -13.32
C LEU A 225 6.91 -18.73 -12.58
N HIS A 226 8.16 -18.29 -12.55
CA HIS A 226 8.54 -16.98 -12.05
C HIS A 226 7.89 -15.87 -12.89
N ALA A 227 8.04 -15.96 -14.21
CA ALA A 227 7.54 -14.95 -15.13
C ALA A 227 7.15 -15.55 -16.48
N ARG A 228 6.28 -14.81 -17.18
CA ARG A 228 5.96 -15.04 -18.58
C ARG A 228 6.35 -13.80 -19.36
N LYS A 229 7.17 -13.97 -20.39
CA LYS A 229 7.71 -12.87 -21.19
C LYS A 229 7.15 -12.93 -22.59
N ARG A 230 6.82 -11.78 -23.13
CA ARG A 230 6.35 -11.64 -24.52
C ARG A 230 7.28 -10.71 -25.27
N ASP A 231 7.82 -11.20 -26.38
CA ASP A 231 8.64 -10.43 -27.30
C ASP A 231 8.09 -10.54 -28.74
N ARG A 232 8.87 -10.06 -29.71
CA ARG A 232 8.53 -10.13 -31.14
C ARG A 232 8.51 -11.55 -31.70
N HIS A 233 9.13 -12.52 -31.02
CA HIS A 233 9.27 -13.91 -31.45
C HIS A 233 8.23 -14.83 -30.80
N GLY A 234 7.57 -14.39 -29.72
CA GLY A 234 6.45 -15.09 -29.13
C GLY A 234 6.35 -14.88 -27.63
N VAL A 235 5.74 -15.85 -26.97
CA VAL A 235 5.66 -15.91 -25.50
C VAL A 235 6.59 -17.03 -25.04
N TYR A 236 7.44 -16.74 -24.05
CA TYR A 236 8.29 -17.74 -23.42
C TYR A 236 8.17 -17.69 -21.90
N ASP A 237 8.25 -18.89 -21.33
CA ASP A 237 7.98 -19.18 -19.93
C ASP A 237 9.30 -19.24 -19.16
N VAL A 238 9.35 -18.58 -18.00
CA VAL A 238 10.55 -18.49 -17.17
C VAL A 238 10.23 -19.10 -15.82
N LEU A 239 10.74 -20.30 -15.56
CA LEU A 239 10.61 -20.97 -14.26
C LEU A 239 11.65 -20.46 -13.25
N GLU A 240 12.87 -20.26 -13.73
CA GLU A 240 14.01 -19.90 -12.90
C GLU A 240 13.94 -18.47 -12.38
N SER A 241 14.48 -18.24 -11.18
CA SER A 241 14.66 -16.88 -10.68
C SER A 241 15.65 -16.12 -11.55
N THR A 242 15.38 -14.83 -11.71
CA THR A 242 16.32 -13.87 -12.30
C THR A 242 16.93 -12.93 -11.26
N PHE A 243 16.56 -13.07 -9.99
CA PHE A 243 17.07 -12.27 -8.87
C PHE A 243 18.41 -12.83 -8.36
N GLY A 244 19.31 -11.94 -7.96
CA GLY A 244 20.74 -12.23 -7.90
C GLY A 244 21.15 -13.43 -7.04
N ASP A 245 20.65 -13.52 -5.81
CA ASP A 245 21.06 -14.53 -4.82
C ASP A 245 20.49 -15.93 -5.07
N ASP A 246 19.42 -16.05 -5.85
CA ASP A 246 18.78 -17.32 -6.22
C ASP A 246 18.69 -17.53 -7.75
N ALA A 247 19.44 -16.77 -8.53
CA ALA A 247 19.43 -16.80 -9.99
C ALA A 247 19.67 -18.22 -10.55
N GLY A 248 18.82 -18.64 -11.49
CA GLY A 248 18.91 -19.98 -12.11
C GLY A 248 18.36 -21.12 -11.26
N THR A 249 17.80 -20.84 -10.08
CA THR A 249 17.12 -21.84 -9.23
C THR A 249 15.60 -21.75 -9.37
N ILE A 250 14.87 -22.70 -8.80
CA ILE A 250 13.41 -22.56 -8.59
C ILE A 250 13.21 -21.76 -7.30
N PRO A 251 12.81 -20.48 -7.36
CA PRO A 251 12.76 -19.63 -6.17
C PRO A 251 11.59 -20.01 -5.27
N LEU A 252 11.89 -20.51 -4.06
CA LEU A 252 10.88 -20.81 -3.04
C LEU A 252 10.00 -19.58 -2.74
N TYR A 253 10.58 -18.38 -2.75
CA TYR A 253 9.86 -17.12 -2.56
C TYR A 253 8.67 -16.98 -3.51
N GLU A 254 8.89 -17.18 -4.81
CA GLU A 254 7.83 -17.08 -5.82
C GLU A 254 6.76 -18.12 -5.58
N GLN A 255 7.15 -19.37 -5.29
CA GLN A 255 6.19 -20.43 -5.02
C GLN A 255 5.30 -20.10 -3.81
N ILE A 256 5.86 -19.51 -2.75
CA ILE A 256 5.10 -19.06 -1.57
C ILE A 256 4.11 -17.96 -1.97
N TYR A 257 4.56 -16.99 -2.78
CA TYR A 257 3.67 -15.94 -3.25
C TYR A 257 2.56 -16.49 -4.13
N ALA A 258 2.81 -17.49 -4.98
CA ALA A 258 1.75 -18.16 -5.76
C ALA A 258 0.59 -18.62 -4.87
N LEU A 259 0.91 -19.19 -3.70
CA LEU A 259 -0.07 -19.67 -2.75
C LEU A 259 -0.82 -18.54 -2.02
N ALA A 260 -0.19 -17.39 -1.78
CA ALA A 260 -0.83 -16.31 -1.03
C ALA A 260 -2.16 -15.87 -1.69
N GLY A 261 -2.14 -15.59 -2.99
CA GLY A 261 -3.32 -15.23 -3.77
C GLY A 261 -4.34 -16.37 -3.84
N LEU A 262 -3.89 -17.59 -4.15
CA LEU A 262 -4.75 -18.76 -4.25
C LEU A 262 -5.46 -19.08 -2.92
N ALA A 263 -4.74 -19.05 -1.80
CA ALA A 263 -5.30 -19.33 -0.48
C ALA A 263 -6.35 -18.29 -0.08
N GLN A 264 -6.08 -17.01 -0.35
CA GLN A 264 -7.05 -15.95 -0.07
C GLN A 264 -8.28 -16.04 -0.97
N TYR A 265 -8.12 -16.43 -2.23
CA TYR A 265 -9.24 -16.68 -3.14
C TYR A 265 -10.04 -17.93 -2.72
N TYR A 266 -9.38 -19.02 -2.36
CA TYR A 266 -10.02 -20.23 -1.85
C TYR A 266 -10.86 -19.91 -0.61
N ARG A 267 -10.32 -19.13 0.33
CA ARG A 267 -11.03 -18.71 1.55
C ARG A 267 -12.40 -18.07 1.29
N ILE A 268 -12.55 -17.36 0.17
CA ILE A 268 -13.80 -16.66 -0.17
C ILE A 268 -14.69 -17.42 -1.17
N THR A 269 -14.20 -18.51 -1.76
CA THR A 269 -14.92 -19.24 -2.82
C THR A 269 -15.14 -20.73 -2.55
N ASN A 270 -14.31 -21.34 -1.73
CA ASN A 270 -14.19 -22.80 -1.59
C ASN A 270 -13.97 -23.53 -2.92
N ASP A 271 -13.22 -22.92 -3.84
CA ASP A 271 -12.87 -23.54 -5.14
C ASP A 271 -11.92 -24.74 -4.95
N TRP A 272 -12.45 -25.94 -5.16
CA TRP A 272 -11.73 -27.21 -4.96
C TRP A 272 -10.53 -27.37 -5.90
N GLU A 273 -10.58 -26.84 -7.11
CA GLU A 273 -9.44 -26.94 -8.02
C GLU A 273 -8.28 -26.06 -7.55
N THR A 274 -8.59 -24.87 -7.02
CA THR A 274 -7.60 -24.02 -6.36
C THR A 274 -7.02 -24.70 -5.12
N LEU A 275 -7.84 -25.39 -4.31
CA LEU A 275 -7.35 -26.16 -3.16
C LEU A 275 -6.40 -27.29 -3.57
N GLN A 276 -6.72 -27.98 -4.67
CA GLN A 276 -5.86 -29.03 -5.20
C GLN A 276 -4.48 -28.47 -5.61
N ASP A 277 -4.45 -27.34 -6.31
CA ASP A 277 -3.20 -26.66 -6.67
C ASP A 277 -2.39 -26.26 -5.42
N ILE A 278 -3.05 -25.74 -4.39
CA ILE A 278 -2.41 -25.41 -3.11
C ILE A 278 -1.79 -26.67 -2.49
N GLY A 279 -2.53 -27.78 -2.45
CA GLY A 279 -2.06 -29.05 -1.91
C GLY A 279 -0.80 -29.56 -2.63
N HIS A 280 -0.84 -29.63 -3.96
CA HIS A 280 0.30 -30.10 -4.76
C HIS A 280 1.54 -29.20 -4.65
N THR A 281 1.38 -27.90 -4.41
CA THR A 281 2.53 -27.01 -4.16
C THR A 281 3.07 -27.18 -2.74
N ILE A 282 2.23 -27.43 -1.74
CA ILE A 282 2.69 -27.75 -0.37
C ILE A 282 3.44 -29.09 -0.36
N ASP A 283 2.91 -30.12 -1.02
CA ASP A 283 3.60 -31.42 -1.17
C ASP A 283 4.99 -31.25 -1.81
N MET A 284 5.11 -30.32 -2.75
CA MET A 284 6.38 -29.96 -3.39
C MET A 284 7.34 -29.25 -2.43
N PHE A 285 6.83 -28.37 -1.55
CA PHE A 285 7.65 -27.77 -0.49
C PHE A 285 8.21 -28.80 0.46
N ASP A 286 7.35 -29.71 0.95
CA ASP A 286 7.77 -30.75 1.88
C ASP A 286 8.78 -31.70 1.23
N ALA A 287 8.62 -32.03 -0.05
CA ALA A 287 9.52 -32.94 -0.75
C ALA A 287 10.86 -32.32 -1.19
N MET A 288 10.91 -31.02 -1.49
CA MET A 288 12.07 -30.40 -2.16
C MET A 288 12.75 -29.29 -1.36
N PHE A 289 12.03 -28.62 -0.46
CA PHE A 289 12.51 -27.43 0.25
C PHE A 289 12.56 -27.59 1.76
N ALA A 290 11.79 -28.51 2.34
CA ALA A 290 11.79 -28.72 3.77
C ALA A 290 13.13 -29.29 4.25
N ASP A 291 13.70 -28.62 5.25
CA ASP A 291 14.90 -29.07 5.96
C ASP A 291 14.47 -29.57 7.35
N TYR A 292 14.01 -30.82 7.40
CA TYR A 292 13.64 -31.46 8.66
C TYR A 292 14.90 -31.99 9.36
N PRO A 293 15.01 -31.85 10.70
CA PRO A 293 16.07 -32.50 11.46
C PRO A 293 16.10 -34.02 11.18
N GLU A 294 17.30 -34.60 11.11
CA GLU A 294 17.47 -36.04 10.84
C GLU A 294 16.55 -36.90 11.74
N GLY A 295 15.68 -37.71 11.11
CA GLY A 295 14.79 -38.65 11.79
C GLY A 295 13.33 -38.21 11.96
N GLN A 296 12.88 -37.14 11.30
CA GLN A 296 11.47 -36.69 11.33
C GLN A 296 10.74 -36.71 9.97
N ALA A 297 11.34 -37.30 8.93
CA ALA A 297 10.70 -37.51 7.62
C ALA A 297 9.88 -38.81 7.57
#